data_AF-A0A2E4JKC4-F1
#
_entry.id   AF-A0A2E4JKC4-F1
#
_cell.length_a   1.000
_cell.length_b   1.000
_cell.length_c   1.000
_cell.angle_alpha   90.00
_cell.angle_beta   90.00
_cell.angle_gamma   90.00
#
_symmetry.space_group_name_H-M   'P 1'
#
loop_
_entity.id
_entity.type
_entity.pdbx_description
1 polymer ?
#
loop_
_entity_poly.entity_id
_entity_poly.type
_entity_poly.pdbx_seq_one_letter_code
_entity_poly.pdbx_strand_id
1 'polypeptide(L)'
;MLYQTELPAHSDIIGAFIRDKKLSGLAPTTLEFYHEKLAKLSHDSSVLELTKSDLQQLLYSLTCNQGGKQAYLRAFKAFFNWVEENGLQTLTHTKTSK
;
A
#
# COMPACT_ATOMS: atom_id res chain seq x y z
N MET A 1 19.59 3.45 -23.70
CA MET A 1 19.16 2.29 -22.89
C MET A 1 17.80 2.64 -22.32
N LEU A 2 16.75 1.96 -22.78
CA LEU A 2 15.42 2.11 -22.21
C LEU A 2 15.48 1.45 -20.82
N TYR A 3 15.37 2.23 -19.75
CA TYR A 3 15.09 1.65 -18.44
C TYR A 3 13.65 1.15 -18.52
N GLN A 4 13.52 -0.14 -18.82
CA GLN A 4 12.33 -0.90 -18.50
C GLN A 4 12.22 -0.85 -16.98
N THR A 5 11.54 0.15 -16.43
CA THR A 5 11.13 0.14 -15.03
C THR A 5 9.99 -0.87 -14.94
N GLU A 6 10.38 -2.13 -14.85
CA GLU A 6 9.51 -3.20 -14.39
C GLU A 6 9.01 -2.74 -13.03
N LEU A 7 7.74 -2.35 -12.94
CA LEU A 7 7.14 -2.01 -11.65
C LEU A 7 7.37 -3.20 -10.74
N PRO A 8 8.01 -3.02 -9.57
CA PRO A 8 8.27 -4.14 -8.68
C PRO A 8 6.94 -4.85 -8.42
N ALA A 9 6.93 -6.17 -8.57
CA ALA A 9 5.72 -6.95 -8.42
C ALA A 9 5.04 -6.64 -7.08
N HIS A 10 3.73 -6.82 -6.99
CA HIS A 10 2.91 -6.57 -5.80
C HIS A 10 3.60 -6.99 -4.47
N SER A 11 4.22 -8.17 -4.46
CA SER A 11 4.97 -8.72 -3.31
C SER A 11 6.26 -7.97 -2.97
N ASP A 12 6.93 -7.39 -3.97
CA ASP A 12 8.21 -6.70 -3.80
C ASP A 12 8.07 -5.34 -3.11
N ILE A 13 6.98 -4.61 -3.38
CA ILE A 13 6.74 -3.28 -2.77
C ILE A 13 6.28 -3.40 -1.33
N ILE A 14 5.35 -4.33 -1.04
CA ILE A 14 4.92 -4.61 0.34
C ILE A 14 6.12 -5.12 1.14
N GLY A 15 6.94 -6.01 0.57
CA GLY A 15 8.17 -6.48 1.20
C GLY A 15 9.17 -5.34 1.49
N ALA A 16 9.32 -4.38 0.56
CA ALA A 16 10.16 -3.21 0.75
C ALA A 16 9.66 -2.31 1.89
N PHE A 17 8.34 -2.04 1.94
CA PHE A 17 7.72 -1.29 3.03
C PHE A 17 7.98 -1.96 4.40
N ILE A 18 7.77 -3.28 4.51
CA ILE A 18 7.98 -4.00 5.78
C ILE A 18 9.45 -3.96 6.19
N ARG A 19 10.40 -4.11 5.25
CA ARG A 19 11.84 -3.98 5.52
C ARG A 19 12.20 -2.57 6.03
N ASP A 20 11.67 -1.53 5.40
CA ASP A 20 11.88 -0.14 5.81
C ASP A 20 11.36 0.13 7.22
N LYS A 21 10.14 -0.32 7.53
CA LYS A 21 9.56 -0.21 8.88
C LYS A 21 10.34 -1.01 9.92
N LYS A 22 10.87 -2.18 9.55
CA LYS A 22 11.76 -2.95 10.42
C LYS A 22 13.05 -2.20 10.72
N LEU A 23 13.67 -1.58 9.71
CA LEU A 23 14.88 -0.77 9.89
C LEU A 23 14.62 0.51 10.72
N SER A 24 13.40 1.05 10.64
CA SER A 24 12.94 2.16 11.48
C SER A 24 12.69 1.77 12.95
N GLY A 25 12.87 0.50 13.32
CA GLY A 25 12.74 0.02 14.70
C GLY A 25 11.30 -0.25 15.14
N LEU A 26 10.36 -0.48 14.20
CA LEU A 26 9.00 -0.87 14.58
C LEU A 26 8.98 -2.25 15.24
N ALA A 27 8.08 -2.40 16.23
CA ALA A 27 7.88 -3.66 16.93
C ALA A 27 7.44 -4.77 15.95
N PRO A 28 7.89 -6.02 16.15
CA PRO A 28 7.55 -7.15 15.26
C PRO A 28 6.04 -7.37 15.15
N THR A 29 5.30 -7.20 16.25
CA THR A 29 3.84 -7.26 16.27
C THR A 29 3.17 -6.23 15.37
N THR A 30 3.79 -5.06 15.20
CA THR A 30 3.30 -4.00 14.31
C THR A 30 3.62 -4.33 12.84
N LEU A 31 4.76 -4.98 12.57
CA LEU A 31 5.09 -5.47 11.24
C LEU A 31 4.14 -6.59 10.80
N GLU A 32 3.84 -7.54 11.69
CA GLU A 32 2.83 -8.57 11.44
C GLU A 32 1.46 -7.96 11.17
N PHE A 33 1.05 -6.97 11.97
CA PHE A 33 -0.18 -6.21 11.73
C PHE A 33 -0.21 -5.62 10.32
N TYR A 34 0.84 -4.92 9.89
CA TYR A 34 0.89 -4.36 8.53
C TYR A 34 0.84 -5.45 7.46
N HIS A 35 1.61 -6.53 7.63
CA HIS A 35 1.63 -7.64 6.68
C HIS A 35 0.25 -8.27 6.49
N GLU A 36 -0.45 -8.54 7.59
CA GLU A 36 -1.78 -9.16 7.59
C GLU A 36 -2.84 -8.26 6.91
N LYS A 37 -2.76 -6.94 7.14
CA LYS A 37 -3.70 -5.99 6.53
C LYS A 37 -3.39 -5.73 5.06
N LEU A 38 -2.12 -5.59 4.71
CA LEU A 38 -1.67 -5.34 3.34
C LEU A 38 -1.83 -6.58 2.44
N ALA A 39 -1.79 -7.79 3.00
CA ALA A 39 -2.09 -9.02 2.26
C ALA A 39 -3.50 -9.08 1.67
N LYS A 40 -4.41 -8.19 2.08
CA LYS A 40 -5.75 -8.04 1.50
C LYS A 40 -5.81 -7.13 0.29
N LEU A 41 -4.76 -6.34 0.02
CA LEU A 41 -4.62 -5.66 -1.26
C LEU A 41 -4.38 -6.77 -2.30
N SER A 42 -5.21 -6.80 -3.33
CA SER A 42 -5.30 -7.95 -4.25
C SER A 42 -3.97 -8.16 -5.00
N HIS A 43 -3.57 -9.42 -5.17
CA HIS A 43 -2.32 -9.81 -5.85
C HIS A 43 -2.35 -9.58 -7.37
N ASP A 44 -3.54 -9.36 -7.96
CA ASP A 44 -3.73 -9.35 -9.42
C ASP A 44 -3.46 -8.00 -10.09
N SER A 45 -3.44 -6.91 -9.34
CA SER A 45 -3.19 -5.56 -9.87
C SER A 45 -2.04 -4.92 -9.09
N SER A 46 -1.21 -4.15 -9.78
CA SER A 46 -0.15 -3.39 -9.12
C SER A 46 -0.79 -2.55 -8.01
N VAL A 47 -0.32 -2.65 -6.76
CA VAL A 47 -0.89 -1.90 -5.62
C VAL A 47 -0.88 -0.39 -5.90
N LEU A 48 0.04 0.04 -6.77
CA LEU A 48 0.20 1.41 -7.24
C LEU A 48 -0.92 1.88 -8.18
N GLU A 49 -1.69 0.97 -8.75
CA GLU A 49 -2.83 1.27 -9.63
C GLU A 49 -4.18 1.26 -8.88
N LEU A 50 -4.19 0.88 -7.59
CA LEU A 50 -5.41 0.88 -6.80
C LEU A 50 -5.94 2.30 -6.63
N THR A 51 -7.16 2.53 -7.09
CA THR A 51 -7.84 3.80 -6.88
C THR A 51 -8.44 3.87 -5.48
N LYS A 52 -8.78 5.08 -5.04
CA LYS A 52 -9.54 5.30 -3.81
C LYS A 52 -10.85 4.50 -3.79
N SER A 53 -11.52 4.38 -4.95
CA SER A 53 -12.76 3.62 -5.09
C SER A 53 -12.54 2.13 -4.86
N ASP A 54 -11.46 1.56 -5.38
CA ASP A 54 -11.10 0.15 -5.18
C ASP A 54 -10.85 -0.14 -3.69
N LEU A 55 -10.12 0.75 -3.01
CA LEU A 55 -9.90 0.64 -1.56
C LEU A 55 -11.20 0.75 -0.77
N GLN A 56 -12.12 1.64 -1.18
CA GLN A 56 -13.44 1.76 -0.54
C GLN A 56 -14.28 0.50 -0.75
N GLN A 57 -14.30 -0.07 -1.95
CA GLN A 57 -14.99 -1.32 -2.23
C GLN A 57 -14.40 -2.49 -1.44
N LEU A 58 -13.06 -2.57 -1.34
CA LEU A 58 -12.38 -3.56 -0.52
C LEU A 58 -12.76 -3.40 0.96
N LEU A 59 -12.72 -2.18 1.50
CA LEU A 59 -13.13 -1.93 2.90
C LEU A 59 -14.62 -2.22 3.14
N TYR A 60 -15.46 -2.03 2.12
CA TYR A 60 -16.89 -2.32 2.21
C TYR A 60 -17.15 -3.83 2.20
N SER A 61 -16.39 -4.60 1.41
CA SER A 61 -16.52 -6.07 1.32
C SER A 61 -16.03 -6.79 2.58
N LEU A 62 -15.16 -6.15 3.38
CA LEU A 62 -14.73 -6.71 4.67
C LEU A 62 -15.91 -6.82 5.65
N THR A 63 -16.11 -8.03 6.18
CA THR A 63 -17.12 -8.38 7.19
C THR A 63 -16.77 -7.91 8.60
N CYS A 64 -15.61 -7.26 8.79
CA CYS A 64 -15.17 -6.77 10.09
C CYS A 64 -15.97 -5.56 10.60
N ASN A 65 -15.94 -5.36 11.92
CA ASN A 65 -16.55 -4.19 12.56
C ASN A 65 -15.86 -2.88 12.11
N GLN A 66 -16.46 -1.73 12.46
CA GLN A 66 -15.89 -0.43 12.10
C GLN A 66 -14.44 -0.26 12.59
N GLY A 67 -14.10 -0.79 13.76
CA GLY A 67 -12.73 -0.77 14.28
C GLY A 67 -11.73 -1.51 13.40
N GLY A 68 -12.13 -2.67 12.86
CA GLY A 68 -11.36 -3.43 11.89
C GLY A 68 -11.15 -2.65 10.60
N LYS A 69 -12.21 -2.04 10.05
CA LYS A 69 -12.11 -1.21 8.83
C LYS A 69 -11.15 -0.03 9.02
N GLN A 70 -11.19 0.61 10.19
CA GLN A 70 -10.23 1.66 10.54
C GLN A 70 -8.80 1.12 10.66
N ALA A 71 -8.61 -0.11 11.16
CA ALA A 71 -7.30 -0.75 11.22
C ALA A 71 -6.71 -0.98 9.81
N TYR A 72 -7.51 -1.49 8.86
CA TYR A 72 -7.11 -1.60 7.47
C TYR A 72 -6.78 -0.24 6.85
N LEU A 73 -7.63 0.76 7.06
CA LEU A 73 -7.40 2.11 6.54
C LEU A 73 -6.09 2.72 7.07
N ARG A 74 -5.77 2.51 8.35
CA ARG A 74 -4.49 2.95 8.93
C ARG A 74 -3.30 2.26 8.28
N ALA A 75 -3.38 0.95 8.01
CA ALA A 75 -2.34 0.21 7.32
C ALA A 75 -2.14 0.70 5.89
N PHE A 76 -3.24 0.89 5.15
CA PHE A 76 -3.20 1.37 3.77
C PHE A 76 -2.61 2.77 3.69
N LYS A 77 -3.05 3.70 4.55
CA LYS A 77 -2.49 5.06 4.60
C LYS A 77 -0.99 5.05 4.87
N ALA A 78 -0.52 4.27 5.83
CA ALA A 78 0.90 4.19 6.15
C ALA A 78 1.72 3.66 4.96
N PHE A 79 1.17 2.67 4.24
CA PHE A 79 1.79 2.11 3.05
C PHE A 79 1.82 3.10 1.87
N PHE A 80 0.68 3.70 1.52
CA PHE A 80 0.61 4.65 0.40
C PHE A 80 1.42 5.93 0.67
N ASN A 81 1.39 6.47 1.89
CA ASN A 81 2.27 7.59 2.25
C ASN A 81 3.75 7.22 2.05
N TRP A 82 4.17 6.02 2.47
CA TRP A 82 5.54 5.56 2.28
C TRP A 82 5.88 5.41 0.78
N VAL A 83 4.95 4.91 -0.03
CA VAL A 83 5.10 4.83 -1.50
C VAL A 83 5.29 6.23 -2.10
N GLU A 84 4.50 7.22 -1.67
CA GLU A 84 4.61 8.62 -2.10
C GLU A 84 5.96 9.22 -1.69
N GLU A 85 6.39 9.02 -0.44
CA GLU A 85 7.67 9.50 0.10
C GLU A 85 8.88 8.91 -0.65
N ASN A 86 8.79 7.66 -1.09
CA ASN A 86 9.85 6.98 -1.85
C ASN A 86 9.77 7.22 -3.36
N GLY A 87 8.79 8.01 -3.84
CA GLY A 87 8.61 8.27 -5.27
C GLY A 87 8.23 7.03 -6.08
N LEU A 88 7.68 6.00 -5.43
CA LEU A 88 7.30 4.72 -6.05
C LEU A 88 5.93 4.78 -6.75
N GLN A 89 5.21 5.89 -6.62
CA GLN A 89 3.95 6.12 -7.31
C GLN A 89 4.17 6.21 -8.83
N THR A 90 3.40 5.44 -9.60
CA THR A 90 3.23 5.68 -11.03
C THR A 90 2.73 7.11 -11.19
N LEU A 91 3.48 7.93 -11.94
CA LEU A 91 3.16 9.32 -12.25
C LEU A 91 1.81 9.43 -12.98
N THR A 92 0.70 9.39 -12.23
CA THR A 92 -0.63 9.81 -12.68
C THR A 92 -1.10 11.06 -11.93
N HIS A 93 -0.16 11.81 -11.34
CA HIS A 93 -0.37 13.24 -11.10
C HIS A 93 -0.31 13.97 -12.45
N THR A 94 -1.41 13.94 -13.20
CA THR A 94 -1.73 15.09 -14.05
C THR A 94 -1.90 16.28 -13.12
N LYS A 95 -0.84 17.06 -12.95
CA LYS A 95 -0.93 18.48 -12.63
C LYS A 95 -1.89 19.10 -13.63
N THR A 96 -3.14 19.29 -13.24
CA THR A 96 -3.96 20.31 -13.88
C THR A 96 -3.78 21.57 -13.07
N SER A 97 -2.77 22.36 -13.47
CA SER A 97 -2.75 23.79 -13.18
C SER A 97 -4.08 24.39 -13.62
N LYS A 98 -4.76 25.10 -12.72
CA LYS A 98 -5.27 26.44 -13.00
C LYS A 98 -5.50 27.21 -11.72
#